data_AF-A0A2N0PVK8-F1
#
_entry.id   AF-A0A2N0PVK8-F1
#
_cell.length_a   1.000
_cell.length_b   1.000
_cell.length_c   1.000
_cell.angle_alpha   90.00
_cell.angle_beta   90.00
_cell.angle_gamma   90.00
#
_symmetry.space_group_name_H-M   'P 1'
#
loop_
_entity.id
_entity.type
_entity.pdbx_description
1 polymer ?
#
loop_
_entity_poly.entity_id
_entity_poly.type
_entity_poly.pdbx_seq_one_letter_code
_entity_poly.pdbx_strand_id
1 'polypeptide(L)'
;RIISLQPDFCEQQSILKEVIIKAGHIFERYLKFYCECNFIERYWGLAKWETRQLYNYNFSNLLIQVSEVLIGVSIITIRKFACKP
;
A
#
# COMPACT_ATOMS: atom_id res chain seq x y z
N ARG A 1 -23.42 1.32 23.10
CA ARG A 1 -22.05 1.25 23.67
C ARG A 1 -21.85 0.10 24.66
N ILE A 2 -22.91 -0.57 25.14
CA ILE A 2 -22.81 -1.72 26.06
C ILE A 2 -22.21 -2.95 25.34
N ILE A 3 -22.71 -3.27 24.14
CA ILE A 3 -22.27 -4.44 23.36
C ILE A 3 -20.79 -4.34 22.94
N SER A 4 -20.33 -3.17 22.51
CA SER A 4 -18.95 -2.93 22.05
C SER A 4 -17.89 -3.06 23.15
N LEU A 5 -18.30 -3.13 24.42
CA LEU A 5 -17.41 -3.29 25.57
C LEU A 5 -17.43 -4.71 26.12
N GLN A 6 -18.27 -5.60 25.57
CA GLN A 6 -18.25 -6.99 25.98
C GLN A 6 -16.93 -7.64 25.55
N PRO A 7 -16.38 -8.53 26.37
CA PRO A 7 -15.03 -9.08 26.17
C PRO A 7 -14.90 -9.87 24.87
N ASP A 8 -15.94 -10.60 24.47
CA ASP A 8 -16.02 -11.31 23.19
C ASP A 8 -15.89 -10.36 21.99
N PHE A 9 -16.56 -9.21 22.02
CA PHE A 9 -16.43 -8.18 20.97
C PHE A 9 -15.06 -7.50 20.97
N CYS A 10 -14.46 -7.28 22.14
CA CYS A 10 -13.11 -6.70 22.25
C CYS A 10 -12.01 -7.66 21.78
N GLU A 11 -12.19 -8.95 22.03
CA GLU A 11 -11.24 -10.02 21.67
C GLU A 11 -11.41 -10.52 20.24
N GLN A 12 -12.59 -10.32 19.64
CA GLN A 12 -12.87 -10.73 18.27
C GLN A 12 -11.92 -10.06 17.28
N GLN A 13 -11.16 -10.88 16.57
CA GLN A 13 -10.31 -10.41 15.47
C GLN A 13 -11.14 -10.22 14.21
N SER A 14 -10.72 -9.32 13.33
CA SER A 14 -11.37 -9.20 12.03
C SER A 14 -11.08 -10.46 11.20
N ILE A 15 -12.06 -10.92 10.44
CA ILE A 15 -11.92 -12.05 9.51
C ILE A 15 -10.69 -11.86 8.61
N LEU A 16 -10.44 -10.62 8.18
CA LEU A 16 -9.30 -10.29 7.33
C LEU A 16 -7.95 -10.50 8.06
N LYS A 17 -7.87 -10.14 9.35
CA LYS A 17 -6.68 -10.41 10.17
C LYS A 17 -6.47 -11.92 10.34
N GLU A 18 -7.53 -12.66 10.63
CA GLU A 18 -7.47 -14.12 10.79
C GLU A 18 -6.99 -14.82 9.51
N VAL A 19 -7.54 -14.46 8.35
CA VAL A 19 -7.16 -15.03 7.06
C VAL A 19 -5.69 -14.75 6.72
N ILE A 20 -5.23 -13.51 6.94
CA ILE A 20 -3.84 -13.11 6.64
C ILE A 20 -2.86 -13.85 7.56
N ILE A 21 -3.15 -13.92 8.85
CA ILE A 21 -2.29 -14.64 9.81
C ILE A 21 -2.29 -16.15 9.53
N LYS A 22 -3.45 -16.73 9.21
CA LYS A 22 -3.57 -18.15 8.84
C LYS A 22 -2.78 -18.50 7.57
N ALA A 23 -2.63 -17.55 6.66
CA ALA A 23 -1.78 -17.68 5.47
C ALA A 23 -0.27 -17.47 5.76
N GLY A 24 0.12 -17.18 7.01
CA GLY A 24 1.51 -16.96 7.41
C GLY A 24 2.05 -15.56 7.13
N HIS A 25 1.16 -14.59 6.87
CA HIS A 25 1.54 -13.20 6.59
C HIS A 25 1.44 -12.30 7.82
N ILE A 26 2.19 -11.19 7.79
CA ILE A 26 2.14 -10.15 8.82
C ILE A 26 0.95 -9.23 8.54
N PHE A 27 0.12 -9.00 9.55
CA PHE A 27 -0.98 -8.04 9.47
C PHE A 27 -0.58 -6.70 10.10
N GLU A 28 0.01 -5.80 9.30
CA GLU A 28 0.32 -4.42 9.73
C GLU A 28 -0.91 -3.52 9.59
N ARG A 29 -1.25 -2.76 10.64
CA ARG A 29 -2.35 -1.78 10.61
C ARG A 29 -1.79 -0.37 10.51
N TYR A 30 -2.29 0.40 9.55
CA TYR A 30 -2.04 1.84 9.45
C TYR A 30 -3.12 2.63 10.20
N LEU A 31 -2.73 3.78 10.74
CA LEU A 31 -3.68 4.72 11.31
C LEU A 31 -4.57 5.30 10.20
N LYS A 32 -5.85 5.46 10.50
CA LYS A 32 -6.81 6.07 9.58
C LYS A 32 -6.39 7.53 9.33
N PHE A 33 -6.28 7.91 8.06
CA PHE A 33 -5.87 9.26 7.60
C PHE A 33 -4.38 9.62 7.72
N TYR A 34 -3.51 8.65 7.98
CA TYR A 34 -2.05 8.86 8.01
C TYR A 34 -1.38 8.05 6.89
N CYS A 35 -1.62 8.46 5.64
CA CYS A 35 -1.09 7.75 4.47
C CYS A 35 0.44 7.89 4.34
N GLU A 36 1.01 8.93 4.94
CA GLU A 36 2.46 9.15 5.03
C GLU A 36 3.23 8.04 5.75
N CYS A 37 2.54 7.27 6.60
CA CYS A 37 3.12 6.11 7.28
C CYS A 37 3.24 4.88 6.37
N ASN A 38 2.54 4.85 5.23
CA ASN A 38 2.58 3.76 4.29
C ASN A 38 3.56 4.09 3.15
N PHE A 39 4.69 3.38 3.10
CA PHE A 39 5.73 3.63 2.10
C PHE A 39 5.25 3.42 0.66
N ILE A 40 4.20 2.62 0.45
CA ILE A 40 3.63 2.39 -0.87
C ILE A 40 3.13 3.68 -1.52
N GLU A 41 2.72 4.68 -0.73
CA GLU A 41 2.28 5.98 -1.24
C GLU A 41 3.42 6.74 -1.91
N ARG A 42 4.65 6.63 -1.38
CA ARG A 42 5.86 7.21 -2.01
C ARG A 42 6.19 6.51 -3.32
N TYR A 43 6.06 5.18 -3.33
CA TYR A 43 6.24 4.37 -4.52
C TYR A 43 5.24 4.76 -5.63
N TRP A 44 3.95 4.85 -5.31
CA TRP A 44 2.92 5.32 -6.24
C TRP A 44 3.13 6.77 -6.67
N GLY A 45 3.60 7.62 -5.75
CA GLY A 45 3.96 9.01 -6.04
C GLY A 45 5.03 9.12 -7.13
N LEU A 46 6.12 8.36 -6.98
CA LEU A 46 7.20 8.29 -7.96
C LEU A 46 6.69 7.75 -9.31
N ALA A 47 5.98 6.62 -9.30
CA ALA A 47 5.49 6.01 -10.53
C ALA A 47 4.55 6.95 -11.31
N LYS A 48 3.66 7.66 -10.63
CA LYS A 48 2.80 8.67 -11.26
C LYS A 48 3.61 9.82 -11.86
N TRP A 49 4.63 10.29 -11.14
CA TRP A 49 5.47 11.38 -11.62
C TRP A 49 6.23 10.99 -12.89
N GLU A 50 6.86 9.81 -12.91
CA GLU A 50 7.61 9.31 -14.09
C GLU A 50 6.67 9.05 -15.27
N THR A 51 5.55 8.36 -15.04
CA THR A 51 4.55 8.10 -16.08
C THR A 51 4.05 9.40 -16.71
N ARG A 52 3.84 10.46 -15.91
CA ARG A 52 3.39 11.75 -16.41
C ARG A 52 4.41 12.43 -17.34
N GLN A 53 5.71 12.21 -17.13
CA GLN A 53 6.74 12.75 -18.04
C GLN A 53 6.72 12.04 -19.41
N LEU A 54 6.34 10.75 -19.43
CA LEU A 54 6.29 9.93 -20.63
C LEU A 54 4.96 10.04 -21.39
N TYR A 55 3.95 10.68 -20.79
CA TYR A 55 2.58 10.65 -21.27
C TYR A 55 2.42 11.38 -22.61
N ASN A 56 1.89 10.66 -23.61
CA ASN A 56 1.67 11.16 -24.97
C ASN A 56 0.19 11.34 -25.34
N TYR A 57 -0.69 11.56 -24.36
CA TYR A 57 -2.14 11.74 -24.57
C TYR A 57 -2.86 10.54 -25.20
N ASN A 58 -2.27 9.34 -25.15
CA ASN A 58 -2.89 8.09 -25.57
C ASN A 58 -3.07 7.15 -24.38
N PHE A 59 -4.32 6.75 -24.12
CA PHE A 59 -4.67 5.88 -22.99
C PHE A 59 -4.09 4.46 -23.11
N SER A 60 -4.08 3.87 -24.31
CA SER A 60 -3.51 2.53 -24.51
C SER A 60 -2.01 2.51 -24.22
N ASN A 61 -1.31 3.57 -24.62
CA ASN A 61 0.11 3.72 -24.31
C ASN A 61 0.35 3.98 -22.82
N LEU A 62 -0.53 4.76 -22.17
CA LEU A 62 -0.46 5.00 -20.73
C LEU A 62 -0.50 3.69 -19.93
N LEU A 63 -1.34 2.72 -20.31
CA LEU A 63 -1.40 1.43 -19.63
C LEU A 63 -0.06 0.67 -19.68
N ILE A 64 0.62 0.71 -20.83
CA ILE A 64 1.93 0.07 -21.02
C ILE A 64 2.98 0.82 -20.18
N GLN A 65 3.02 2.14 -20.29
CA GLN A 65 3.98 2.99 -19.58
C GLN A 65 3.86 2.86 -18.05
N VAL A 66 2.64 2.81 -17.51
CA VAL A 66 2.44 2.57 -16.07
C VAL A 66 3.07 1.25 -15.65
N SER A 67 2.86 0.18 -16.41
CA SER A 67 3.44 -1.13 -16.10
C SER A 67 4.97 -1.11 -16.16
N GLU A 68 5.54 -0.48 -17.19
CA GLU A 68 6.99 -0.36 -17.38
C GLU A 68 7.64 0.43 -16.24
N VAL A 69 7.05 1.58 -15.88
CA VAL A 69 7.52 2.41 -14.78
C VAL A 69 7.49 1.66 -13.46
N LEU A 70 6.39 0.96 -13.14
CA LEU A 70 6.27 0.19 -11.90
C LEU A 70 7.33 -0.91 -11.80
N ILE A 71 7.58 -1.64 -12.89
CA ILE A 71 8.62 -2.69 -12.93
C ILE A 71 10.02 -2.05 -12.88
N GLY A 72 10.19 -0.86 -13.45
CA GLY A 72 11.47 -0.15 -13.52
C GLY A 72 11.94 0.48 -12.20
N VAL A 73 11.07 0.66 -11.21
CA VAL A 73 11.48 1.23 -9.92
C VAL A 73 12.48 0.29 -9.21
N SER A 74 13.70 0.78 -9.01
CA SER A 74 14.76 -0.04 -8.39
C SER A 74 14.40 -0.48 -6.97
N ILE A 75 14.82 -1.70 -6.60
CA ILE A 75 14.64 -2.21 -5.23
C ILE A 75 15.33 -1.34 -4.17
N ILE A 76 16.41 -0.65 -4.55
CA ILE A 76 17.13 0.29 -3.67
C ILE A 76 16.22 1.47 -3.33
N THR A 77 15.51 2.02 -4.33
CA THR A 77 14.54 3.10 -4.14
C THR A 77 13.37 2.64 -3.26
N ILE A 78 12.82 1.45 -3.53
CA ILE A 78 11.73 0.87 -2.73
C ILE A 78 12.15 0.73 -1.26
N ARG A 79 13.35 0.19 -1.01
CA ARG A 79 13.90 0.06 0.35
C ARG A 79 14.06 1.41 1.04
N LYS A 80 14.55 2.44 0.33
CA LYS A 80 14.64 3.81 0.87
C LYS A 80 13.27 4.38 1.26
N PHE A 81 12.20 4.05 0.54
CA PHE A 81 10.85 4.44 0.93
C PHE A 81 10.34 3.68 2.16
N ALA A 82 10.65 2.39 2.26
CA ALA A 82 10.25 1.53 3.37
C ALA A 82 11.02 1.78 4.67
N CYS A 83 12.25 2.30 4.58
CA CYS A 83 13.01 2.76 5.74
C CYS A 83 12.26 3.93 6.40
N LYS A 84 11.58 3.63 7.52
CA LYS A 84 11.04 4.64 8.43
C LYS A 84 12.24 5.44 9.00
N PRO A 85 12.17 6.78 9.05
CA PRO A 85 13.21 7.60 9.66
C PRO A 85 13.39 7.27 11.15
#